data_AF-A0A2E5QJQ4-F1
#
_entry.id   AF-A0A2E5QJQ4-F1
#
_cell.length_a   1.000
_cell.length_b   1.000
_cell.length_c   1.000
_cell.angle_alpha   90.00
_cell.angle_beta   90.00
_cell.angle_gamma   90.00
#
_symmetry.space_group_name_H-M   'P 1'
#
loop_
_entity.id
_entity.type
_entity.pdbx_description
1 polymer ?
#
loop_
_entity_poly.entity_id
_entity_poly.type
_entity_poly.pdbx_seq_one_letter_code
_entity_poly.pdbx_strand_id
1 'polypeptide(L)'
;MYIIPILIAYLIGSIPTGIILGKIWKKKDIRMHGSGSIGATNITRTLGIKAGIIVLIIDILKGAIGVGISIVISDNEWISTISGLFVITGHIIPIFAKFRGGKGVATAIGVITIIYPLGLIGVLIGIITILFTRIVSLGSIVGSISCVVIMLISFIFIKNGSSIWDFIFFIIAGIIILISHHENILRLINGKENKILIKK
;
A
#
# COMPACT_ATOMS: atom_id res chain seq x y z
N MET A 1 -17.87 -20.83 -2.23
CA MET A 1 -16.70 -20.74 -1.31
C MET A 1 -15.74 -19.61 -1.67
N TYR A 2 -15.58 -19.26 -2.96
CA TYR A 2 -14.58 -18.31 -3.46
C TYR A 2 -14.76 -16.82 -3.07
N ILE A 3 -15.98 -16.38 -2.78
CA ILE A 3 -16.27 -14.96 -2.44
C ILE A 3 -15.82 -14.61 -1.01
N ILE A 4 -15.86 -15.59 -0.10
CA ILE A 4 -15.54 -15.42 1.32
C ILE A 4 -14.11 -14.90 1.53
N PRO A 5 -13.04 -15.49 0.97
CA PRO A 5 -11.69 -14.99 1.17
C PRO A 5 -11.50 -13.56 0.63
N ILE A 6 -12.12 -13.23 -0.51
CA ILE A 6 -12.07 -11.89 -1.11
C ILE A 6 -12.74 -10.86 -0.19
N LEU A 7 -13.92 -11.20 0.37
CA LEU A 7 -14.62 -10.34 1.31
C LEU A 7 -13.82 -10.14 2.60
N ILE A 8 -13.25 -11.21 3.15
CA ILE A 8 -12.39 -11.14 4.35
C ILE A 8 -11.18 -10.22 4.08
N ALA A 9 -10.51 -10.37 2.95
CA ALA A 9 -9.38 -9.53 2.57
C ALA A 9 -9.77 -8.04 2.50
N TYR A 10 -10.93 -7.72 1.91
CA TYR A 10 -11.45 -6.35 1.89
C TYR A 10 -11.73 -5.79 3.29
N LEU A 11 -12.36 -6.58 4.15
CA LEU A 11 -12.68 -6.18 5.52
C LEU A 11 -11.41 -5.95 6.36
N ILE A 12 -10.41 -6.81 6.22
CA ILE A 12 -9.09 -6.64 6.84
C ILE A 12 -8.42 -5.35 6.35
N GLY A 13 -8.43 -5.12 5.03
CA GLY A 13 -7.89 -3.91 4.43
C GLY A 13 -8.59 -2.65 4.95
N SER A 14 -9.91 -2.75 5.16
CA SER A 14 -10.78 -1.67 5.60
C SER A 14 -10.57 -1.22 7.05
N ILE A 15 -9.76 -1.92 7.84
CA ILE A 15 -9.44 -1.52 9.21
C ILE A 15 -8.67 -0.18 9.17
N PRO A 16 -9.22 0.91 9.75
CA PRO A 16 -8.70 2.27 9.59
C PRO A 16 -7.63 2.58 10.63
N THR A 17 -6.48 1.91 10.50
CA THR A 17 -5.36 1.90 11.45
C THR A 17 -4.92 3.29 11.90
N GLY A 18 -4.76 4.23 10.97
CA GLY A 18 -4.36 5.60 11.30
C GLY A 18 -5.40 6.36 12.13
N ILE A 19 -6.70 6.15 11.87
CA ILE A 19 -7.78 6.77 12.65
C ILE A 19 -7.82 6.18 14.06
N ILE A 20 -7.70 4.86 14.17
CA ILE A 20 -7.67 4.17 15.47
C ILE A 20 -6.53 4.73 16.31
N LEU A 21 -5.31 4.77 15.75
CA LEU A 21 -4.15 5.28 16.48
C LEU A 21 -4.27 6.78 16.81
N GLY A 22 -4.80 7.60 15.89
CA GLY A 22 -5.02 9.02 16.11
C GLY A 22 -5.99 9.34 17.25
N LYS A 23 -7.08 8.56 17.35
CA LYS A 23 -8.03 8.67 18.45
C LYS A 23 -7.43 8.24 19.78
N ILE A 24 -6.68 7.14 19.82
CA ILE A 24 -6.08 6.62 21.05
C ILE A 24 -5.00 7.56 21.58
N TRP A 25 -4.07 8.03 20.73
CA TRP A 25 -2.90 8.79 21.20
C TRP A 25 -3.16 10.28 21.45
N LYS A 26 -4.03 10.93 20.66
CA LYS A 26 -4.23 12.37 20.74
C LYS A 26 -5.69 12.80 20.77
N LYS A 27 -6.65 11.86 20.79
CA LYS A 27 -8.10 12.15 20.69
C LYS A 27 -8.45 13.05 19.50
N LYS A 28 -7.69 12.92 18.40
CA LYS A 28 -7.86 13.74 17.18
C LYS A 28 -8.25 12.86 16.01
N ASP A 29 -9.12 13.38 15.14
CA ASP A 29 -9.32 12.80 13.81
C ASP A 29 -8.18 13.26 12.89
N ILE A 30 -7.31 12.31 12.54
CA ILE A 30 -6.15 12.52 11.67
C ILE A 30 -6.52 12.93 10.23
N ARG A 31 -7.77 12.68 9.80
CA ARG A 31 -8.26 13.17 8.50
C ARG A 31 -8.40 14.68 8.42
N MET A 32 -8.47 15.35 9.57
CA MET A 32 -8.57 16.81 9.67
C MET A 32 -7.18 17.49 9.66
N HIS A 33 -6.10 16.73 9.50
CA HIS A 33 -4.73 17.23 9.68
C HIS A 33 -3.80 16.75 8.56
N GLY A 34 -2.75 17.55 8.30
CA GLY A 34 -1.72 17.24 7.30
C GLY A 34 -2.32 17.10 5.90
N SER A 35 -2.13 15.94 5.26
CA SER A 35 -2.71 15.66 3.93
C SER A 35 -4.12 15.05 4.00
N GLY A 36 -4.69 14.86 5.19
CA GLY A 36 -6.00 14.22 5.38
C GLY A 36 -6.04 12.70 5.16
N SER A 37 -4.94 12.08 4.73
CA SER A 37 -4.83 10.63 4.52
C SER A 37 -4.67 9.88 5.85
N ILE A 38 -5.15 8.63 5.90
CA ILE A 38 -4.99 7.78 7.10
C ILE A 38 -3.67 6.99 7.13
N GLY A 39 -2.86 7.09 6.08
CA GLY A 39 -1.61 6.32 5.97
C GLY A 39 -0.47 6.83 6.85
N ALA A 40 0.54 5.97 7.01
CA ALA A 40 1.72 6.20 7.83
C ALA A 40 2.38 7.57 7.62
N THR A 41 2.51 8.06 6.38
CA THR A 41 3.14 9.35 6.09
C THR A 41 2.42 10.53 6.74
N ASN A 42 1.08 10.55 6.72
CA ASN A 42 0.33 11.62 7.37
C ASN A 42 0.39 11.48 8.89
N ILE A 43 0.35 10.25 9.39
CA ILE A 43 0.52 9.93 10.81
C ILE A 43 1.89 10.40 11.32
N THR A 44 2.98 10.16 10.58
CA THR A 44 4.32 10.67 10.92
C THR A 44 4.31 12.19 11.04
N ARG A 45 3.68 12.89 10.10
CA ARG A 45 3.61 14.36 10.09
C ARG A 45 2.77 14.93 11.23
N THR A 46 1.72 14.22 11.64
CA THR A 46 0.72 14.72 12.61
C THR A 46 0.97 14.25 14.04
N LEU A 47 1.46 13.03 14.23
CA LEU A 47 1.63 12.35 15.51
C LEU A 47 3.08 11.93 15.79
N GLY A 48 4.00 12.10 14.84
CA GLY A 48 5.43 11.81 14.98
C GLY A 48 5.84 10.43 14.42
N ILE A 49 7.15 10.25 14.26
CA ILE A 49 7.77 9.09 13.59
C ILE A 49 7.36 7.75 14.23
N LYS A 50 7.28 7.68 15.57
CA LYS A 50 6.90 6.45 16.29
C LYS A 50 5.48 5.99 15.91
N ALA A 51 4.53 6.93 15.84
CA ALA A 51 3.16 6.63 15.40
C ALA A 51 3.14 6.12 13.96
N GLY A 52 3.91 6.79 13.08
CA GLY A 52 3.97 6.46 11.67
C GLY A 52 4.52 5.08 11.41
N ILE A 53 5.58 4.68 12.12
CA ILE A 53 6.18 3.34 12.04
C ILE A 53 5.18 2.27 12.48
N ILE A 54 4.44 2.50 13.57
CA ILE A 54 3.41 1.55 14.03
C ILE A 54 2.33 1.36 12.96
N VAL A 55 1.80 2.45 12.40
CA VAL A 55 0.79 2.37 11.33
C VAL A 55 1.35 1.68 10.09
N LEU A 56 2.60 1.98 9.71
CA LEU A 56 3.27 1.34 8.59
C LEU A 56 3.35 -0.18 8.78
N ILE A 57 3.81 -0.65 9.94
CA ILE A 57 3.93 -2.07 10.25
C ILE A 57 2.56 -2.75 10.20
N ILE A 58 1.54 -2.18 10.86
CA ILE A 58 0.20 -2.78 10.88
C ILE A 58 -0.42 -2.79 9.47
N ASP A 59 -0.22 -1.73 8.68
CA ASP A 59 -0.72 -1.67 7.30
C ASP A 59 -0.02 -2.66 6.35
N ILE A 60 1.26 -2.97 6.59
CA ILE A 60 1.96 -4.07 5.89
C ILE A 60 1.38 -5.42 6.35
N LEU A 61 1.29 -5.64 7.66
CA LEU A 61 0.80 -6.89 8.22
C LEU A 61 -0.62 -7.21 7.75
N LYS A 62 -1.53 -6.23 7.72
CA LYS A 62 -2.90 -6.49 7.25
C LYS A 62 -2.94 -6.88 5.78
N GLY A 63 -2.03 -6.35 4.96
CA GLY A 63 -1.87 -6.76 3.55
C GLY A 63 -1.44 -8.22 3.44
N ALA A 64 -0.37 -8.59 4.17
CA ALA A 64 0.14 -9.96 4.21
C ALA A 64 -0.90 -10.95 4.76
N ILE A 65 -1.58 -10.60 5.86
CA ILE A 65 -2.62 -11.43 6.48
C ILE A 65 -3.82 -11.58 5.54
N GLY A 66 -4.26 -10.49 4.90
CA GLY A 66 -5.41 -10.51 4.00
C GLY A 66 -5.24 -11.49 2.84
N VAL A 67 -4.08 -11.47 2.17
CA VAL A 67 -3.78 -12.43 1.11
C VAL A 67 -3.42 -13.81 1.66
N GLY A 68 -2.68 -13.90 2.77
CA GLY A 68 -2.31 -15.18 3.38
C GLY A 68 -3.51 -16.03 3.78
N ILE A 69 -4.54 -15.41 4.37
CA ILE A 69 -5.80 -16.09 4.70
C ILE A 69 -6.48 -16.63 3.42
N SER A 70 -6.44 -15.88 2.33
CA SER A 70 -7.07 -16.33 1.07
C SER A 70 -6.41 -17.58 0.48
N ILE A 71 -5.07 -17.70 0.60
CA ILE A 71 -4.31 -18.86 0.16
C ILE A 71 -4.64 -20.09 1.01
N VAL A 72 -4.80 -19.92 2.33
CA VAL A 72 -5.18 -21.03 3.23
C VAL A 72 -6.61 -21.53 2.95
N ILE A 73 -7.51 -20.64 2.52
CA ILE A 73 -8.90 -20.99 2.23
C ILE A 73 -9.08 -21.60 0.83
N SER A 74 -8.17 -21.30 -0.10
CA SER A 74 -8.30 -21.70 -1.50
C SER A 74 -6.95 -21.83 -2.20
N ASP A 75 -6.73 -22.99 -2.84
CA ASP A 75 -5.54 -23.27 -3.65
C ASP A 75 -5.53 -22.57 -5.02
N ASN A 76 -6.62 -21.90 -5.41
CA ASN A 76 -6.67 -21.16 -6.67
C ASN A 76 -5.89 -19.85 -6.61
N GLU A 77 -4.83 -19.73 -7.42
CA GLU A 77 -3.99 -18.52 -7.52
C GLU A 77 -4.78 -17.24 -7.84
N TRP A 78 -5.83 -17.32 -8.66
CA TRP A 78 -6.63 -16.14 -9.00
C TRP A 78 -7.36 -15.56 -7.78
N ILE A 79 -7.66 -16.38 -6.76
CA ILE A 79 -8.31 -15.93 -5.53
C ILE A 79 -7.35 -15.15 -4.66
N SER A 80 -6.09 -15.56 -4.56
CA SER A 80 -5.08 -14.80 -3.83
C SER A 80 -4.77 -13.46 -4.52
N THR A 81 -4.71 -13.44 -5.85
CA THR A 81 -4.59 -12.20 -6.62
C THR A 81 -5.76 -11.25 -6.36
N ILE A 82 -7.02 -11.70 -6.49
CA ILE A 82 -8.18 -10.84 -6.25
C ILE A 82 -8.24 -10.39 -4.79
N SER A 83 -7.94 -11.29 -3.84
CA SER A 83 -7.89 -10.94 -2.41
C SER A 83 -6.81 -9.91 -2.11
N GLY A 84 -5.64 -10.01 -2.73
CA GLY A 84 -4.57 -9.01 -2.69
C GLY A 84 -5.01 -7.63 -3.18
N LEU A 85 -5.76 -7.58 -4.29
CA LEU A 85 -6.33 -6.33 -4.80
C LEU A 85 -7.40 -5.77 -3.85
N PHE A 86 -8.26 -6.62 -3.29
CA PHE A 86 -9.33 -6.20 -2.39
C PHE A 86 -8.83 -5.75 -1.02
N VAL A 87 -7.75 -6.32 -0.47
CA VAL A 87 -7.15 -5.79 0.77
C VAL A 87 -6.52 -4.41 0.56
N ILE A 88 -5.87 -4.18 -0.60
CA ILE A 88 -5.36 -2.85 -0.98
C ILE A 88 -6.52 -1.87 -1.16
N THR A 89 -7.58 -2.30 -1.85
CA THR A 89 -8.77 -1.49 -2.11
C THR A 89 -9.50 -1.16 -0.81
N GLY A 90 -9.62 -2.11 0.12
CA GLY A 90 -10.15 -1.88 1.46
C GLY A 90 -9.34 -0.83 2.21
N HIS A 91 -8.01 -0.81 2.09
CA HIS A 91 -7.21 0.26 2.70
C HIS A 91 -7.47 1.64 2.09
N ILE A 92 -7.69 1.72 0.77
CA ILE A 92 -7.90 3.00 0.05
C ILE A 92 -9.33 3.51 0.24
N ILE A 93 -10.31 2.62 0.17
CA ILE A 93 -11.75 2.90 0.24
C ILE A 93 -12.38 2.07 1.37
N PRO A 94 -11.98 2.31 2.64
CA PRO A 94 -12.37 1.50 3.80
C PRO A 94 -13.82 1.71 4.20
N ILE A 95 -14.59 0.62 4.27
CA ILE A 95 -16.00 0.68 4.71
C ILE A 95 -16.12 1.25 6.15
N PHE A 96 -15.20 0.88 7.04
CA PHE A 96 -15.20 1.34 8.44
C PHE A 96 -14.76 2.80 8.63
N ALA A 97 -14.31 3.48 7.57
CA ALA A 97 -13.83 4.85 7.61
C ALA A 97 -14.65 5.80 6.70
N LYS A 98 -15.90 5.42 6.36
CA LYS A 98 -16.77 6.15 5.43
C LYS A 98 -16.11 6.31 4.05
N PHE A 99 -15.43 5.25 3.59
CA PHE A 99 -14.80 5.18 2.27
C PHE A 99 -13.71 6.24 2.02
N ARG A 100 -13.09 6.75 3.09
CA ARG A 100 -11.97 7.71 3.04
C ARG A 100 -10.74 7.11 3.71
N GLY A 101 -9.84 6.56 2.90
CA GLY A 101 -8.71 5.76 3.37
C GLY A 101 -7.33 6.34 3.06
N GLY A 102 -6.37 5.43 2.92
CA GLY A 102 -4.99 5.74 2.57
C GLY A 102 -4.72 5.53 1.09
N LYS A 103 -3.45 5.27 0.74
CA LYS A 103 -3.01 5.10 -0.67
C LYS A 103 -2.54 3.69 -1.02
N GLY A 104 -2.68 2.75 -0.09
CA GLY A 104 -2.49 1.33 -0.35
C GLY A 104 -1.03 0.85 -0.42
N VAL A 105 -0.03 1.73 -0.48
CA VAL A 105 1.40 1.34 -0.67
C VAL A 105 1.88 0.36 0.40
N ALA A 106 1.69 0.67 1.69
CA ALA A 106 2.11 -0.20 2.79
C ALA A 106 1.40 -1.57 2.73
N THR A 107 0.10 -1.56 2.45
CA THR A 107 -0.70 -2.78 2.30
C THR A 107 -0.26 -3.59 1.08
N ALA A 108 0.08 -2.94 -0.03
CA ALA A 108 0.61 -3.60 -1.21
C ALA A 108 1.98 -4.24 -0.94
N ILE A 109 2.86 -3.60 -0.17
CA ILE A 109 4.14 -4.21 0.26
C ILE A 109 3.87 -5.53 0.98
N GLY A 110 2.92 -5.56 1.91
CA GLY A 110 2.54 -6.79 2.62
C GLY A 110 2.02 -7.88 1.70
N VAL A 111 1.20 -7.53 0.71
CA VAL A 111 0.72 -8.49 -0.29
C VAL A 111 1.87 -9.02 -1.15
N ILE A 112 2.76 -8.14 -1.62
CA ILE A 112 3.94 -8.48 -2.45
C ILE A 112 4.86 -9.46 -1.69
N THR A 113 5.06 -9.29 -0.39
CA THR A 113 5.86 -10.20 0.42
C THR A 113 5.34 -11.65 0.42
N ILE A 114 4.03 -11.84 0.20
CA ILE A 114 3.42 -13.18 0.17
C ILE A 114 3.31 -13.71 -1.27
N ILE A 115 2.80 -12.91 -2.20
CA ILE A 115 2.54 -13.36 -3.58
C ILE A 115 3.85 -13.48 -4.37
N TYR A 116 4.68 -12.44 -4.38
CA TYR A 116 5.87 -12.39 -5.22
C TYR A 116 7.00 -11.53 -4.62
N PRO A 117 7.84 -12.12 -3.74
CA PRO A 117 8.84 -11.37 -2.97
C PRO A 117 9.87 -10.60 -3.81
N LEU A 118 10.16 -11.02 -5.05
CA LEU A 118 11.06 -10.29 -5.96
C LEU A 118 10.55 -8.88 -6.28
N GLY A 119 9.24 -8.63 -6.16
CA GLY A 119 8.66 -7.28 -6.25
C GLY A 119 9.19 -6.31 -5.20
N LEU A 120 9.76 -6.79 -4.08
CA LEU A 120 10.37 -5.93 -3.05
C LEU A 120 11.58 -5.15 -3.57
N ILE A 121 12.21 -5.55 -4.68
CA ILE A 121 13.25 -4.74 -5.34
C ILE A 121 12.67 -3.38 -5.78
N GLY A 122 11.42 -3.35 -6.25
CA GLY A 122 10.74 -2.09 -6.61
C GLY A 122 10.49 -1.21 -5.38
N VAL A 123 10.18 -1.83 -4.24
CA VAL A 123 10.06 -1.12 -2.95
C VAL A 123 11.39 -0.51 -2.53
N LEU A 124 12.51 -1.23 -2.70
CA LEU A 124 13.85 -0.70 -2.44
C LEU A 124 14.18 0.49 -3.34
N ILE A 125 13.86 0.43 -4.63
CA ILE A 125 14.02 1.58 -5.55
C ILE A 125 13.19 2.78 -5.07
N GLY A 126 11.97 2.53 -4.61
CA GLY A 126 11.12 3.54 -3.98
C GLY A 126 11.78 4.17 -2.75
N ILE A 127 12.32 3.35 -1.84
CA ILE A 127 13.03 3.83 -0.63
C ILE A 127 14.25 4.68 -1.03
N ILE A 128 15.06 4.21 -1.98
CA ILE A 128 16.22 4.95 -2.49
C ILE A 128 15.77 6.31 -3.05
N THR A 129 14.68 6.33 -3.81
CA THR A 129 14.10 7.57 -4.33
C THR A 129 13.71 8.53 -3.19
N ILE A 130 13.13 8.04 -2.10
CA ILE A 130 12.82 8.86 -0.91
C ILE A 130 14.10 9.40 -0.27
N LEU A 131 15.16 8.60 -0.16
CA LEU A 131 16.42 9.03 0.47
C LEU A 131 17.05 10.21 -0.29
N PHE A 132 17.06 10.16 -1.63
CA PHE A 132 17.61 11.24 -2.45
C PHE A 132 16.70 12.46 -2.55
N THR A 133 15.39 12.26 -2.72
CA THR A 133 14.46 13.37 -3.02
C THR A 133 13.81 13.97 -1.78
N ARG A 134 13.77 13.19 -0.68
CA ARG A 134 12.99 13.44 0.54
C ARG A 134 11.48 13.52 0.31
N ILE A 135 10.98 13.03 -0.83
CA ILE A 135 9.56 13.08 -1.18
C ILE A 135 8.98 11.67 -1.13
N VAL A 136 8.11 11.41 -0.15
CA VAL A 136 7.52 10.06 0.05
C VAL A 136 6.62 9.64 -1.11
N SER A 137 5.78 10.55 -1.61
CA SER A 137 4.88 10.24 -2.73
C SER A 137 5.63 9.89 -4.01
N LEU A 138 6.73 10.58 -4.29
CA LEU A 138 7.59 10.28 -5.43
C LEU A 138 8.20 8.89 -5.31
N GLY A 139 8.74 8.53 -4.14
CA GLY A 139 9.24 7.17 -3.90
C GLY A 139 8.16 6.10 -4.00
N SER A 140 6.94 6.36 -3.51
CA SER A 140 5.81 5.45 -3.69
C SER A 140 5.44 5.24 -5.16
N ILE A 141 5.42 6.31 -5.97
CA ILE A 141 5.09 6.26 -7.40
C ILE A 141 6.19 5.52 -8.16
N VAL A 142 7.45 5.93 -7.99
CA VAL A 142 8.60 5.30 -8.65
C VAL A 142 8.69 3.83 -8.25
N GLY A 143 8.58 3.51 -6.95
CA GLY A 143 8.61 2.14 -6.49
C GLY A 143 7.48 1.28 -7.04
N SER A 144 6.26 1.82 -7.13
CA SER A 144 5.11 1.09 -7.73
C SER A 144 5.32 0.81 -9.22
N ILE A 145 5.86 1.79 -9.97
CA ILE A 145 6.22 1.61 -11.39
C ILE A 145 7.34 0.57 -11.52
N SER A 146 8.37 0.66 -10.66
CA SER A 146 9.46 -0.32 -10.64
C SER A 146 8.97 -1.73 -10.36
N CYS A 147 8.04 -1.91 -9.42
CA CYS A 147 7.41 -3.20 -9.15
C CYS A 147 6.76 -3.80 -10.41
N VAL A 148 6.05 -2.99 -11.21
CA VAL A 148 5.45 -3.43 -12.48
C VAL A 148 6.51 -3.81 -13.50
N VAL A 149 7.56 -3.01 -13.64
CA VAL A 149 8.67 -3.28 -14.57
C VAL A 149 9.41 -4.56 -14.19
N ILE A 150 9.70 -4.77 -12.90
CA ILE A 150 10.34 -5.98 -12.40
C ILE A 150 9.48 -7.22 -12.66
N MET A 151 8.16 -7.12 -12.41
CA MET A 151 7.24 -8.20 -12.73
C MET A 151 7.23 -8.50 -14.24
N LEU A 152 7.21 -7.49 -15.10
CA LEU A 152 7.27 -7.67 -16.55
C LEU A 152 8.57 -8.37 -17.00
N ILE A 153 9.72 -7.91 -16.50
CA ILE A 153 11.02 -8.52 -16.80
C ILE A 153 11.04 -9.97 -16.31
N SER A 154 10.57 -10.21 -15.08
CA SER A 154 10.50 -11.55 -14.51
C SER A 154 9.62 -12.47 -15.36
N PHE A 155 8.44 -12.01 -15.77
CA PHE A 155 7.49 -12.80 -16.55
C PHE A 155 8.05 -13.18 -17.93
N ILE A 156 8.88 -12.33 -18.54
CA ILE A 156 9.49 -12.58 -19.85
C ILE A 156 10.73 -13.48 -19.75
N PHE A 157 11.61 -13.22 -18.78
CA PHE A 157 12.96 -13.79 -18.76
C PHE A 157 13.18 -14.90 -17.72
N ILE A 158 12.35 -15.00 -16.68
CA ILE A 158 12.48 -16.01 -15.63
C ILE A 158 11.41 -17.08 -15.86
N LYS A 159 11.79 -18.14 -16.58
CA LYS A 159 10.90 -19.26 -16.89
C LYS A 159 10.40 -19.91 -15.60
N ASN A 160 9.08 -20.09 -15.49
CA ASN A 160 8.38 -20.60 -14.30
C ASN A 160 8.63 -19.77 -13.02
N GLY A 161 9.09 -18.53 -13.14
CA GLY A 161 9.35 -17.65 -12.00
C GLY A 161 8.10 -16.98 -11.46
N SER A 162 7.10 -16.70 -12.30
CA SER A 162 5.84 -16.05 -11.91
C SER A 162 4.65 -16.58 -12.71
N SER A 163 3.46 -16.47 -12.12
CA SER A 163 2.17 -16.79 -12.75
C SER A 163 1.61 -15.60 -13.52
N ILE A 164 0.71 -15.86 -14.47
CA ILE A 164 -0.10 -14.82 -15.11
C ILE A 164 -0.93 -14.03 -14.08
N TRP A 165 -1.32 -14.67 -12.98
CA TRP A 165 -2.06 -14.03 -11.90
C TRP A 165 -1.21 -13.04 -11.10
N ASP A 166 0.09 -13.28 -10.97
CA ASP A 166 1.02 -12.32 -10.37
C ASP A 166 1.18 -11.11 -11.29
N PHE A 167 1.34 -11.34 -12.60
CA PHE A 167 1.43 -10.26 -13.59
C PHE A 167 0.18 -9.35 -13.55
N ILE A 168 -1.00 -9.95 -13.53
CA ILE A 168 -2.28 -9.23 -13.39
C ILE A 168 -2.33 -8.44 -12.08
N PHE A 169 -1.92 -9.05 -10.97
CA PHE A 169 -1.88 -8.37 -9.67
C PHE A 169 -1.03 -7.09 -9.74
N PHE A 170 0.22 -7.16 -10.21
CA PHE A 170 1.13 -6.01 -10.21
C PHE A 170 0.62 -4.88 -11.11
N ILE A 171 0.08 -5.19 -12.29
CA ILE A 171 -0.49 -4.18 -13.19
C ILE A 171 -1.67 -3.47 -12.53
N ILE A 172 -2.64 -4.22 -12.02
CA ILE A 172 -3.86 -3.62 -11.44
C ILE A 172 -3.53 -2.89 -10.13
N ALA A 173 -2.72 -3.48 -9.25
CA ALA A 173 -2.29 -2.84 -8.01
C ALA A 173 -1.51 -1.55 -8.28
N GLY A 174 -0.60 -1.56 -9.28
CA GLY A 174 0.13 -0.38 -9.73
C GLY A 174 -0.81 0.75 -10.18
N ILE A 175 -1.80 0.43 -11.02
CA ILE A 175 -2.82 1.40 -11.48
C ILE A 175 -3.61 1.96 -10.29
N ILE A 176 -4.12 1.10 -9.41
CA ILE A 176 -4.88 1.51 -8.21
C ILE A 176 -4.06 2.48 -7.34
N ILE A 177 -2.78 2.15 -7.10
CA ILE A 177 -1.89 3.00 -6.30
C ILE A 177 -1.64 4.33 -6.99
N LEU A 178 -1.41 4.36 -8.31
CA LEU A 178 -1.21 5.60 -9.06
C LEU A 178 -2.45 6.50 -9.02
N ILE A 179 -3.64 5.93 -9.21
CA ILE A 179 -4.93 6.65 -9.09
C ILE A 179 -5.08 7.24 -7.68
N SER A 180 -4.75 6.47 -6.64
CA SER A 180 -4.81 6.97 -5.25
C SER A 180 -3.80 8.10 -4.96
N HIS A 181 -2.81 8.29 -5.84
CA HIS A 181 -1.80 9.35 -5.76
C HIS A 181 -2.11 10.57 -6.64
N HIS A 182 -3.26 10.66 -7.31
CA HIS A 182 -3.58 11.75 -8.25
C HIS A 182 -3.29 13.16 -7.69
N GLU A 183 -3.68 13.45 -6.44
CA GLU A 183 -3.38 14.75 -5.82
C GLU A 183 -1.89 15.00 -5.61
N ASN A 184 -1.12 13.95 -5.28
CA ASN A 184 0.33 14.07 -5.08
C ASN A 184 1.06 14.23 -6.40
N ILE A 185 0.58 13.59 -7.46
CA ILE A 185 1.09 13.79 -8.81
C ILE A 185 0.87 15.25 -9.22
N LEU A 186 -0.33 15.80 -9.00
CA LEU A 186 -0.60 17.21 -9.25
C LEU A 186 0.30 18.13 -8.43
N ARG A 187 0.52 17.85 -7.14
CA ARG A 187 1.45 18.61 -6.30
C ARG A 187 2.91 18.48 -6.76
N LEU A 188 3.33 17.30 -7.24
CA LEU A 188 4.67 17.06 -7.78
C LEU A 188 4.93 17.89 -9.03
N ILE A 189 4.00 17.83 -10.00
CA ILE A 189 4.06 18.61 -11.24
C ILE A 189 4.15 20.12 -10.95
N ASN A 190 3.41 20.58 -9.95
CA ASN A 190 3.41 21.98 -9.53
C ASN A 190 4.58 22.37 -8.59
N GLY A 191 5.48 21.45 -8.25
CA GLY A 191 6.58 21.71 -7.31
C GLY A 191 6.14 22.00 -5.86
N LYS A 192 4.92 21.60 -5.48
CA LYS A 192 4.28 21.89 -4.18
C LYS A 192 4.22 20.67 -3.25
N GLU A 193 4.81 19.55 -3.64
CA GLU A 193 4.75 18.33 -2.82
C GLU A 193 5.71 18.38 -1.62
N ASN A 194 5.20 17.95 -0.47
CA ASN A 194 5.90 18.06 0.81
C ASN A 194 7.11 17.13 0.92
N LYS A 195 8.28 17.72 1.22
CA LYS A 195 9.50 16.99 1.62
C LYS A 195 9.46 16.57 3.09
N ILE A 196 10.17 15.50 3.44
CA ILE A 196 10.45 15.12 4.82
C ILE A 196 11.40 16.16 5.43
N LEU A 197 10.98 16.75 6.55
CA LEU A 197 11.83 17.64 7.35
C LEU A 197 12.69 16.77 8.27
N ILE A 198 14.01 16.86 8.11
CA ILE A 198 14.97 16.28 9.04
C ILE A 198 15.13 17.31 10.17
N LYS A 199 14.59 17.03 11.36
CA LYS A 199 15.01 17.77 12.55
C LYS A 199 16.46 17.34 12.84
N LYS A 200 17.37 18.32 12.86
CA LYS A 200 18.72 18.15 13.43
C LYS A 200 18.60 17.81 14.91
#